data_AF-A0A9P6DXI3-F1
#
_entry.id   AF-A0A9P6DXI3-F1
#
_cell.length_a   1.000
_cell.length_b   1.000
_cell.length_c   1.000
_cell.angle_alpha   90.00
_cell.angle_beta   90.00
_cell.angle_gamma   90.00
#
_symmetry.space_group_name_H-M   'P 1'
#
loop_
_entity.id
_entity.type
_entity.pdbx_description
1 polymer ?
#
loop_
_entity_poly.entity_id
_entity_poly.type
_entity_poly.pdbx_seq_one_letter_code
_entity_poly.pdbx_strand_id
1 'polypeptide(L)'
;MGFLFVCLCNFAGTNIGATIVLCLVLQLWDVAQKPTFRTRDGAIHALALGANDGAFSASVSASLAGLLWCDILRRKLFYIDRRDFGRVNVPIVTIAMLVGCSILVGQIYIIKSNSPRT
;
A
#
# COMPACT_ATOMS: atom_id res chain seq x y z
N MET A 1 0.08 -9.04 2.97
CA MET A 1 -0.15 -7.67 3.48
C MET A 1 -0.36 -6.65 2.36
N GLY A 2 0.51 -6.55 1.34
CA GLY A 2 0.36 -5.54 0.27
C GLY A 2 -0.99 -5.52 -0.47
N PHE A 3 -1.51 -6.67 -0.91
CA PHE A 3 -2.83 -6.75 -1.56
C PHE A 3 -3.98 -6.30 -0.63
N LEU A 4 -3.99 -6.81 0.61
CA LEU A 4 -4.97 -6.40 1.62
C LEU A 4 -4.92 -4.89 1.86
N PHE A 5 -3.72 -4.31 1.86
CA PHE A 5 -3.52 -2.88 2.00
C PHE A 5 -4.18 -2.09 0.86
N VAL A 6 -3.91 -2.47 -0.39
CA VAL A 6 -4.46 -1.79 -1.58
C VAL A 6 -5.99 -1.85 -1.61
N CYS A 7 -6.59 -2.95 -1.14
CA CYS A 7 -8.03 -3.05 -1.01
C CYS A 7 -8.57 -2.19 0.15
N LEU A 8 -7.94 -2.25 1.32
CA LEU A 8 -8.41 -1.56 2.53
C LEU A 8 -8.22 -0.05 2.47
N CYS A 9 -7.17 0.46 1.80
CA CYS A 9 -6.90 1.90 1.72
C CYS A 9 -7.97 2.67 0.92
N ASN A 10 -8.73 1.98 0.08
CA ASN A 10 -9.88 2.55 -0.63
C ASN A 10 -11.16 2.58 0.22
N PHE A 11 -11.27 1.71 1.23
CA PHE A 11 -12.45 1.60 2.10
C PHE A 11 -12.30 2.30 3.45
N ALA A 12 -11.08 2.33 4.00
CA ALA A 12 -10.74 2.96 5.29
C ALA A 12 -10.66 4.50 5.21
N GLY A 13 -11.04 5.09 4.07
CA GLY A 13 -11.06 6.53 3.82
C GLY A 13 -9.70 7.16 3.56
N THR A 14 -8.62 6.65 4.15
CA THR A 14 -7.23 7.12 3.95
C THR A 14 -6.21 5.98 4.04
N ASN A 15 -5.06 6.17 3.38
CA ASN A 15 -3.90 5.29 3.52
C ASN A 15 -3.39 5.22 4.99
N ILE A 16 -3.44 6.34 5.72
CA ILE A 16 -3.03 6.38 7.14
C ILE A 16 -3.90 5.45 7.98
N GLY A 17 -5.23 5.51 7.83
CA GLY A 17 -6.16 4.64 8.56
C GLY A 17 -5.94 3.15 8.25
N ALA A 18 -5.77 2.80 6.97
CA ALA A 18 -5.45 1.43 6.57
C ALA A 18 -4.11 0.95 7.14
N THR A 19 -3.10 1.82 7.19
CA THR A 19 -1.79 1.51 7.78
C THR A 19 -1.90 1.25 9.27
N ILE A 20 -2.62 2.08 10.02
CA ILE A 20 -2.82 1.88 11.46
C ILE A 20 -3.48 0.54 11.72
N VAL A 21 -4.59 0.25 11.05
CA VAL A 21 -5.34 -1.00 11.22
C VAL A 21 -4.46 -2.21 10.88
N LEU A 22 -3.79 -2.21 9.72
CA LEU A 22 -2.99 -3.35 9.29
C LEU A 22 -1.70 -3.52 10.12
N CYS A 23 -1.13 -2.43 10.64
CA CYS A 23 0.00 -2.50 11.56
C CYS A 23 -0.42 -3.13 12.89
N LEU A 24 -1.59 -2.76 13.44
CA LEU A 24 -2.14 -3.39 14.64
C LEU A 24 -2.43 -4.88 14.42
N VAL A 25 -3.02 -5.24 13.29
CA VAL A 25 -3.26 -6.65 12.92
C VAL A 25 -1.93 -7.41 12.82
N LEU A 26 -0.91 -6.81 12.21
CA LEU A 26 0.41 -7.42 12.08
C LEU A 26 1.08 -7.62 13.46
N GLN A 27 0.99 -6.64 14.35
CA GLN A 27 1.53 -6.75 15.72
C GLN A 27 0.84 -7.87 16.52
N LEU A 28 -0.50 -7.94 16.46
CA LEU A 28 -1.26 -9.02 17.12
C LEU A 28 -0.92 -10.39 16.54
N TRP A 29 -0.76 -10.47 15.21
CA TRP A 29 -0.36 -11.69 14.53
C TRP A 29 1.05 -12.15 14.91
N ASP A 30 2.01 -11.23 15.02
CA ASP A 30 3.40 -11.52 15.40
C ASP A 30 3.47 -12.15 16.80
N VAL A 31 2.69 -11.61 17.75
CA VAL A 31 2.60 -12.14 19.12
C VAL A 31 1.90 -13.51 19.14
N ALA A 32 0.80 -13.66 18.39
CA ALA A 32 -0.02 -14.87 18.42
C ALA A 32 0.63 -16.07 17.72
N GLN A 33 1.31 -15.85 16.60
CA GLN A 33 1.84 -16.91 15.74
C GLN A 33 3.35 -17.10 15.86
N LYS A 34 4.07 -16.13 16.45
CA LYS A 34 5.55 -16.13 16.55
C LYS A 34 6.22 -16.60 15.26
N PRO A 35 5.91 -15.93 14.13
CA PRO A 35 6.38 -16.34 12.81
C PRO A 35 7.91 -16.31 12.72
N THR A 36 8.48 -17.06 11.77
CA THR A 36 9.92 -16.95 11.51
C THR A 36 10.31 -15.53 11.13
N PHE A 37 11.55 -15.14 11.43
CA PHE A 37 12.08 -13.80 11.14
C PHE A 37 11.87 -13.39 9.67
N ARG A 38 12.04 -14.35 8.74
CA ARG A 38 11.81 -14.14 7.31
C ARG A 38 10.34 -13.81 6.99
N THR A 39 9.40 -14.55 7.58
CA THR A 39 7.97 -14.33 7.37
C THR A 39 7.52 -13.00 7.98
N ARG A 40 8.02 -12.68 9.18
CA ARG A 40 7.76 -11.41 9.87
C ARG A 40 8.22 -10.22 9.04
N ASP A 41 9.48 -10.23 8.60
CA ASP A 41 10.05 -9.14 7.82
C ASP A 41 9.41 -9.02 6.44
N GLY A 42 9.08 -10.15 5.80
CA GLY A 42 8.31 -10.15 4.57
C GLY A 42 6.95 -9.49 4.73
N ALA A 43 6.28 -9.74 5.85
CA ALA A 43 4.99 -9.12 6.15
C ALA A 43 5.12 -7.62 6.45
N ILE A 44 6.16 -7.19 7.18
CA ILE A 44 6.47 -5.78 7.45
C ILE A 44 6.80 -5.03 6.16
N HIS A 45 7.70 -5.57 5.34
CA HIS A 45 8.09 -4.93 4.08
C HIS A 45 6.92 -4.91 3.07
N ALA A 46 6.10 -5.95 3.02
CA ALA A 46 4.90 -5.96 2.19
C ALA A 46 3.85 -4.94 2.67
N LEU A 47 3.76 -4.70 3.98
CA LEU A 47 2.92 -3.65 4.53
C LEU A 47 3.44 -2.26 4.16
N ALA A 48 4.74 -2.04 4.29
CA ALA A 48 5.39 -0.77 3.92
C ALA A 48 5.25 -0.46 2.42
N LEU A 49 5.40 -1.47 1.56
CA LEU A 49 5.22 -1.34 0.12
C LEU A 49 3.77 -1.00 -0.24
N GLY A 50 2.81 -1.71 0.37
CA GLY A 50 1.39 -1.41 0.24
C GLY A 50 1.04 0.00 0.73
N ALA A 51 1.60 0.43 1.86
CA ALA A 51 1.39 1.75 2.44
C ALA A 51 1.96 2.91 1.61
N ASN A 52 2.84 2.65 0.65
CA ASN A 52 3.33 3.70 -0.25
C ASN A 52 2.48 3.76 -1.53
N ASP A 53 2.36 2.62 -2.22
CA ASP A 53 1.64 2.55 -3.50
C ASP A 53 0.12 2.63 -3.36
N GLY A 54 -0.44 2.18 -2.23
CA GLY A 54 -1.87 2.30 -1.92
C GLY A 54 -2.36 3.75 -1.83
N ALA A 55 -1.46 4.71 -1.55
CA ALA A 55 -1.78 6.15 -1.55
C ALA A 55 -2.06 6.67 -2.97
N PHE A 56 -1.57 5.97 -3.99
CA PHE A 56 -1.70 6.40 -5.38
C PHE A 56 -2.98 5.86 -6.05
N SER A 57 -3.73 4.94 -5.41
CA SER A 57 -4.29 3.81 -6.19
C SER A 57 -5.73 3.82 -6.69
N ALA A 58 -6.70 4.56 -6.17
CA ALA A 58 -8.05 4.43 -6.79
C ALA A 58 -9.05 5.55 -6.48
N SER A 59 -8.82 6.32 -5.44
CA SER A 59 -9.73 7.40 -5.06
C SER A 59 -8.93 8.64 -4.67
N VAL A 60 -9.46 9.80 -5.08
CA VAL A 60 -8.97 11.13 -4.68
C VAL A 60 -8.79 11.24 -3.15
N SER A 61 -9.58 10.50 -2.38
CA SER A 61 -9.53 10.43 -0.91
C SER A 61 -8.40 9.58 -0.34
N ALA A 62 -7.79 8.67 -1.10
CA ALA A 62 -6.75 7.78 -0.58
C ALA A 62 -5.44 8.50 -0.22
N SER A 63 -5.20 9.69 -0.78
CA SER A 63 -4.06 10.54 -0.48
C SER A 63 -4.45 12.01 -0.46
N LEU A 64 -3.95 12.74 0.55
CA LEU A 64 -4.11 14.19 0.72
C LEU A 64 -3.75 14.94 -0.58
N ALA A 65 -2.77 14.45 -1.34
CA ALA A 65 -2.35 15.01 -2.62
C ALA A 65 -3.45 14.94 -3.70
N GLY A 66 -4.25 13.88 -3.71
CA GLY A 66 -5.42 13.76 -4.60
C GLY A 66 -6.50 14.77 -4.23
N LEU A 67 -6.82 14.91 -2.94
CA LEU A 67 -7.77 15.92 -2.46
C LEU A 67 -7.32 17.34 -2.79
N LEU A 68 -6.02 17.63 -2.63
CA LEU A 68 -5.42 18.93 -2.92
C LEU A 68 -5.46 19.24 -4.43
N TRP A 69 -5.18 18.24 -5.27
CA TRP A 69 -5.32 18.36 -6.73
C TRP A 69 -6.76 18.67 -7.16
N CYS A 70 -7.73 17.95 -6.61
CA CYS A 70 -9.15 18.22 -6.85
C CYS A 70 -9.57 19.61 -6.36
N ASP A 71 -9.04 20.07 -5.23
CA ASP A 71 -9.33 21.42 -4.72
C ASP A 71 -8.77 22.51 -5.65
N ILE A 72 -7.56 22.33 -6.18
CA ILE A 72 -6.96 23.24 -7.17
C ILE A 72 -7.78 23.28 -8.47
N LEU A 73 -8.22 22.14 -8.98
CA LEU A 73 -9.01 22.08 -10.21
C LEU A 73 -10.39 22.73 -10.06
N ARG A 74 -11.04 22.52 -8.91
CA ARG A 74 -12.31 23.19 -8.59
C ARG A 74 -12.16 24.71 -8.54
N ARG A 75 -11.06 25.22 -7.97
CA ARG A 75 -10.74 26.66 -7.99
C ARG A 75 -10.53 27.21 -9.41
N LYS A 76 -10.20 26.35 -10.38
CA LYS A 76 -10.07 26.68 -11.81
C LYS A 76 -11.32 26.37 -12.65
N LEU A 77 -12.47 26.05 -12.02
CA LEU A 77 -13.74 25.68 -12.67
C LEU A 77 -13.69 24.38 -13.50
N PHE A 78 -12.68 23.53 -13.30
CA PHE A 78 -12.61 22.21 -13.91
C PHE A 78 -13.13 21.15 -12.94
N TYR A 79 -14.23 20.49 -13.31
CA TYR A 79 -14.83 19.40 -12.53
C TYR A 79 -14.39 18.06 -13.11
N ILE A 80 -13.54 17.33 -12.38
CA ILE A 80 -13.14 15.97 -12.73
C ILE A 80 -13.96 14.98 -11.91
N ASP A 81 -14.56 13.98 -12.56
CA ASP A 81 -15.24 12.89 -11.87
C ASP A 81 -14.20 11.97 -11.22
N ARG A 82 -14.50 11.50 -10.00
CA ARG A 82 -13.64 10.58 -9.24
C ARG A 82 -13.40 9.27 -10.00
N ARG A 83 -14.33 8.88 -10.88
CA ARG A 83 -14.26 7.69 -11.72
C ARG A 83 -13.18 7.77 -12.80
N ASP A 84 -12.99 8.95 -13.41
CA ASP A 84 -11.98 9.13 -14.45
C ASP A 84 -10.57 9.10 -13.85
N PHE A 85 -10.40 9.67 -12.66
CA PHE A 85 -9.16 9.58 -11.90
C PHE A 85 -8.81 8.14 -11.51
N GLY A 86 -9.81 7.36 -11.08
CA GLY A 86 -9.63 5.94 -10.77
C GLY A 86 -9.23 5.12 -12.00
N ARG A 87 -9.87 5.35 -13.16
CA ARG A 87 -9.59 4.61 -14.40
C ARG A 87 -8.16 4.74 -14.88
N VAL A 88 -7.52 5.90 -14.69
CA VAL A 88 -6.13 6.13 -15.09
C VAL A 88 -5.15 5.54 -14.08
N ASN A 89 -5.41 5.71 -12.78
CA ASN A 89 -4.46 5.31 -11.74
C ASN A 89 -4.50 3.83 -11.38
N VAL A 90 -5.65 3.18 -11.46
CA VAL A 90 -5.80 1.74 -11.16
C VAL A 90 -4.84 0.86 -11.97
N PRO A 91 -4.71 0.98 -13.31
CA PRO A 91 -3.77 0.15 -14.07
C PRO A 91 -2.31 0.45 -13.72
N ILE A 92 -1.95 1.72 -13.48
CA ILE A 92 -0.59 2.12 -13.09
C ILE A 92 -0.21 1.46 -11.77
N VAL A 93 -1.08 1.58 -10.75
CA VAL A 93 -0.78 0.99 -9.44
C VAL A 93 -0.82 -0.53 -9.48
N THR A 94 -1.68 -1.14 -10.30
CA THR A 94 -1.69 -2.60 -10.46
C THR A 94 -0.33 -3.09 -10.97
N ILE A 95 0.23 -2.43 -11.98
CA ILE A 95 1.56 -2.78 -12.51
C ILE A 95 2.65 -2.52 -11.48
N ALA A 96 2.66 -1.34 -10.85
CA ALA A 96 3.65 -0.98 -9.83
C ALA A 96 3.65 -1.99 -8.66
N MET A 97 2.46 -2.37 -8.18
CA MET A 97 2.30 -3.32 -7.09
C MET A 97 2.74 -4.73 -7.48
N LEU A 98 2.47 -5.17 -8.70
CA LEU A 98 2.95 -6.46 -9.22
C LEU A 98 4.47 -6.51 -9.26
N VAL A 99 5.11 -5.46 -9.80
CA VAL A 99 6.57 -5.36 -9.88
C VAL A 99 7.18 -5.27 -8.48
N GLY A 100 6.65 -4.41 -7.63
CA GLY A 100 7.10 -4.22 -6.24
C GLY A 100 7.00 -5.50 -5.41
N CYS A 101 5.88 -6.22 -5.50
CA CYS A 101 5.72 -7.51 -4.83
C CYS A 101 6.69 -8.56 -5.38
N SER A 102 6.93 -8.59 -6.70
CA SER A 102 7.89 -9.51 -7.32
C SER A 102 9.32 -9.28 -6.83
N ILE A 103 9.75 -8.00 -6.77
CA ILE A 103 11.06 -7.62 -6.24
C ILE A 103 11.17 -7.97 -4.75
N LEU A 104 10.12 -7.71 -3.96
CA LEU A 104 10.11 -8.05 -2.54
C LEU A 104 10.24 -9.56 -2.29
N VAL A 105 9.54 -10.38 -3.09
CA VAL A 105 9.71 -11.84 -3.05
C VAL A 105 11.17 -12.19 -3.34
N GLY A 106 11.77 -11.62 -4.39
CA GLY A 106 13.20 -11.77 -4.68
C GLY A 106 14.09 -11.38 -3.50
N GLN A 107 13.85 -10.25 -2.85
CA GLN A 107 14.62 -9.77 -1.70
C GLN A 107 14.54 -10.73 -0.50
N ILE A 108 13.34 -11.23 -0.17
CA ILE A 108 13.11 -12.14 0.97
C ILE A 108 13.73 -13.52 0.71
N TYR A 109 13.71 -14.00 -0.53
CA TYR A 109 14.20 -15.34 -0.88
C TYR A 109 15.68 -15.39 -1.25
N ILE A 110 16.21 -14.37 -1.92
CA ILE A 110 17.59 -14.39 -2.44
C ILE A 110 18.54 -13.69 -1.46
N ILE A 111 18.20 -12.48 -1.02
CA ILE A 111 19.11 -11.66 -0.22
C ILE A 111 19.06 -12.08 1.25
N LYS A 112 17.85 -12.20 1.81
CA LYS A 112 17.67 -12.55 3.23
C LYS A 112 17.92 -14.03 3.56
N SER A 113 18.04 -14.90 2.56
CA SER A 113 18.49 -16.28 2.74
C SER A 113 20.02 -16.38 2.91
N ASN A 114 20.77 -15.38 2.42
CA ASN A 114 22.24 -15.38 2.42
C ASN A 114 22.85 -14.51 3.53
N SER A 115 22.06 -13.69 4.24
CA SER A 115 22.56 -12.89 5.36
C SER A 115 22.75 -13.73 6.63
N PRO A 116 23.90 -13.63 7.32
CA PRO A 116 24.07 -14.23 8.63
C PRO A 116 23.05 -13.64 9.60
N ARG A 117 22.41 -14.50 10.40
CA ARG A 117 21.43 -14.10 11.41
C ARG A 117 22.16 -13.25 12.47
N THR A 118 21.96 -11.93 12.45
CA THR A 118 22.30 -11.02 13.55
C THR A 118 21.03 -10.54 14.20
#